data_AF-V5G5Z0-F1
#
_entry.id   AF-V5G5Z0-F1
#
_cell.length_a   1.000
_cell.length_b   1.000
_cell.length_c   1.000
_cell.angle_alpha   90.00
_cell.angle_beta   90.00
_cell.angle_gamma   90.00
#
_symmetry.space_group_name_H-M   'P 1'
#
loop_
_entity.id
_entity.type
_entity.pdbx_description
1 polymer ?
#
loop_
_entity_poly.entity_id
_entity_poly.type
_entity_poly.pdbx_seq_one_letter_code
_entity_poly.pdbx_strand_id
1 'polypeptide(L)'
;LAPWAIRRNALQRAKKLASLVGCPDSPTEELKKCLKQRPANTLMKQLVHFYDYQFMPFSPFAPVVEKGSSNPFLDAEPYQLLRQGKVHDVPWINTYTANEGLLPTALLWHTLEEIDEKWGDMFPYLLDCNETLPVSKKEIVGKKILEYYLGSGEKINKANFQKLTQLFTDRLFAIPAEISAKLQAKATKSPVYV
;
A
#
# COMPACT_ATOMS: atom_id res chain seq x y z
N LEU A 1 -8.57 -4.38 3.49
CA LEU A 1 -8.13 -4.61 2.09
C LEU A 1 -7.32 -3.43 1.52
N ALA A 2 -6.62 -2.70 2.39
CA ALA A 2 -5.91 -1.51 1.96
C ALA A 2 -4.70 -1.88 1.09
N PRO A 3 -4.35 -1.07 0.09
CA PRO A 3 -3.28 -1.43 -0.86
C PRO A 3 -1.91 -1.57 -0.18
N TRP A 4 -1.70 -0.89 0.95
CA TRP A 4 -0.47 -0.93 1.72
C TRP A 4 -0.37 -2.09 2.72
N ALA A 5 -1.45 -2.86 2.91
CA ALA A 5 -1.51 -3.90 3.95
C ALA A 5 -0.90 -5.25 3.53
N ILE A 6 -0.79 -5.54 2.24
CA ILE A 6 -0.17 -6.77 1.71
C ILE A 6 0.89 -6.40 0.68
N ARG A 7 2.11 -6.94 0.81
CA ARG A 7 3.16 -6.73 -0.18
C ARG A 7 3.23 -7.83 -1.22
N ARG A 8 3.14 -7.40 -2.48
CA ARG A 8 3.54 -8.20 -3.63
C ARG A 8 5.06 -8.10 -3.81
N ASN A 9 5.63 -9.03 -4.57
CA ASN A 9 7.07 -9.04 -4.91
C ASN A 9 8.04 -8.95 -3.70
N ALA A 10 7.64 -9.50 -2.55
CA ALA A 10 8.42 -9.41 -1.31
C ALA A 10 9.80 -10.08 -1.42
N LEU A 11 9.93 -11.13 -2.23
CA LEU A 11 11.22 -11.77 -2.48
C LEU A 11 12.19 -10.82 -3.20
N GLN A 12 11.73 -10.07 -4.20
CA GLN A 12 12.55 -9.08 -4.90
C GLN A 12 13.02 -7.98 -3.94
N ARG A 13 12.15 -7.54 -3.01
CA ARG A 13 12.52 -6.58 -1.97
C ARG A 13 13.55 -7.16 -0.98
N ALA A 14 13.37 -8.42 -0.57
CA ALA A 14 14.34 -9.11 0.30
C ALA A 14 15.73 -9.24 -0.37
N LYS A 15 15.75 -9.57 -1.67
CA LYS A 15 16.99 -9.59 -2.48
C LYS A 15 17.66 -8.22 -2.53
N LYS A 16 16.90 -7.16 -2.79
CA LYS A 16 17.42 -5.79 -2.76
C LYS A 16 18.03 -5.44 -1.41
N LEU A 17 17.36 -5.78 -0.31
CA LEU A 17 17.87 -5.55 1.04
C LEU A 17 19.19 -6.30 1.27
N ALA A 18 19.26 -7.56 0.84
CA ALA A 18 20.46 -8.37 0.93
C ALA A 18 21.64 -7.72 0.19
N SER A 19 21.44 -7.29 -1.06
CA SER A 19 22.48 -6.61 -1.84
C SER A 19 22.97 -5.33 -1.17
N LEU A 20 22.08 -4.52 -0.59
CA LEU A 20 22.42 -3.27 0.11
C LEU A 20 23.29 -3.48 1.35
N VAL A 21 23.29 -4.67 1.94
CA VAL A 21 24.08 -4.99 3.14
C VAL A 21 25.18 -6.04 2.86
N GLY A 22 25.53 -6.22 1.59
CA GLY A 22 26.60 -7.14 1.18
C GLY A 22 26.28 -8.61 1.49
N CYS A 23 25.01 -9.01 1.39
CA CYS A 23 24.57 -10.40 1.46
C CYS A 23 24.26 -10.95 0.05
N PRO A 24 24.41 -12.27 -0.16
CA PRO A 24 24.00 -12.89 -1.41
C PRO A 24 22.48 -12.75 -1.60
N ASP A 25 22.05 -12.60 -2.85
CA ASP A 25 20.64 -12.49 -3.23
C ASP A 25 20.02 -13.88 -3.57
N SER A 26 20.84 -14.93 -3.59
CA SER A 26 20.47 -16.31 -3.88
C SER A 26 21.58 -17.28 -3.45
N PRO A 27 21.25 -18.54 -3.10
CA PRO A 27 19.91 -19.08 -2.85
C PRO A 27 19.27 -18.47 -1.58
N THR A 28 17.95 -18.64 -1.41
CA THR A 28 17.18 -18.02 -0.30
C THR A 28 17.68 -18.40 1.10
N GLU A 29 18.21 -19.61 1.27
CA GLU A 29 18.78 -20.04 2.55
C GLU A 29 20.06 -19.28 2.91
N GLU A 30 20.96 -19.04 1.96
CA GLU A 30 22.18 -18.26 2.19
C GLU A 30 21.86 -16.77 2.36
N LEU A 31 20.91 -16.23 1.59
CA LEU A 31 20.36 -14.89 1.79
C LEU A 31 19.88 -14.73 3.25
N LYS A 32 19.01 -15.62 3.71
CA LYS A 32 18.44 -15.61 5.06
C LYS A 32 19.53 -15.74 6.13
N LYS A 33 20.45 -16.68 5.97
CA LYS A 33 21.57 -16.90 6.89
C LYS A 33 22.43 -15.66 7.04
N CYS A 34 22.79 -15.01 5.93
CA CYS A 34 23.57 -13.79 5.94
C CYS A 34 22.82 -12.61 6.58
N LEU A 35 21.54 -12.39 6.22
CA LEU A 35 20.74 -11.31 6.80
C LEU A 35 20.63 -11.45 8.33
N LYS A 36 20.49 -12.67 8.85
CA LYS A 36 20.46 -12.94 10.31
C LYS A 36 21.76 -12.59 11.05
N GLN A 37 22.89 -12.47 10.33
CA GLN A 37 24.18 -12.09 10.91
C GLN A 37 24.40 -10.57 10.88
N ARG A 38 23.56 -9.80 10.18
CA ARG A 38 23.68 -8.34 10.13
C ARG A 38 23.03 -7.71 11.37
N PRO A 39 23.63 -6.66 11.97
CA PRO A 39 22.97 -5.91 13.03
C PRO A 39 21.63 -5.37 12.56
N ALA A 40 20.59 -5.46 13.39
CA ALA A 40 19.25 -4.99 13.04
C ALA A 40 19.24 -3.52 12.59
N ASN A 41 20.02 -2.66 13.27
CA ASN A 41 20.14 -1.25 12.89
C ASN A 41 20.70 -1.06 11.47
N THR A 42 21.64 -1.92 11.03
CA THR A 42 22.18 -1.88 9.67
C THR A 42 21.10 -2.19 8.63
N LEU A 43 20.22 -3.14 8.91
CA LEU A 43 19.08 -3.47 8.05
C LEU A 43 18.06 -2.33 8.02
N MET A 44 17.71 -1.78 9.18
CA MET A 44 16.72 -0.70 9.30
C MET A 44 17.14 0.58 8.57
N LYS A 45 18.44 0.90 8.59
CA LYS A 45 18.97 2.06 7.83
C LYS A 45 18.75 1.95 6.32
N GLN A 46 18.56 0.74 5.78
CA GLN A 46 18.31 0.55 4.35
C GLN A 46 16.89 0.89 3.93
N LEU A 47 15.95 1.10 4.87
CA LEU A 47 14.55 1.38 4.54
C LEU A 47 14.38 2.60 3.62
N VAL A 48 15.29 3.58 3.69
CA VAL A 48 15.32 4.74 2.81
C VAL A 48 15.35 4.38 1.32
N HIS A 49 15.91 3.21 0.96
CA HIS A 49 15.99 2.73 -0.42
C HIS A 49 14.71 2.02 -0.89
N PHE A 50 13.68 1.91 -0.05
CA PHE A 50 12.41 1.25 -0.39
C PHE A 50 11.23 2.22 -0.46
N TYR A 51 11.48 3.50 -0.24
CA TYR A 51 10.54 4.57 -0.54
C TYR A 51 10.92 5.20 -1.88
N ASP A 52 9.93 5.37 -2.74
CA ASP A 52 10.07 5.98 -4.07
C ASP A 52 9.94 7.50 -4.00
N TYR A 53 9.10 8.01 -3.10
CA TYR A 53 8.97 9.44 -2.85
C TYR A 53 8.62 9.72 -1.40
N GLN A 54 9.48 10.49 -0.71
CA GLN A 54 9.39 10.72 0.72
C GLN A 54 9.21 9.40 1.51
N PHE A 55 8.07 9.20 2.18
CA PHE A 55 7.73 8.00 2.94
C PHE A 55 6.72 7.09 2.21
N MET A 56 6.61 7.21 0.88
CA MET A 56 5.70 6.43 0.04
C MET A 56 6.46 5.38 -0.79
N PRO A 57 5.95 4.14 -0.90
CA PRO A 57 4.72 3.64 -0.31
C PRO A 57 4.81 3.43 1.22
N PHE A 58 3.69 3.53 1.95
CA PHE A 58 3.63 3.52 3.42
C PHE A 58 4.36 2.36 4.11
N SER A 59 4.28 1.17 3.52
CA SER A 59 4.75 -0.06 4.16
C SER A 59 5.66 -0.81 3.19
N PRO A 60 6.93 -0.41 3.00
CA PRO A 60 7.83 -1.05 2.04
C PRO A 60 8.04 -2.55 2.32
N PHE A 61 7.90 -2.93 3.59
CA PHE A 61 7.77 -4.30 4.06
C PHE A 61 6.42 -4.41 4.79
N ALA A 62 5.61 -5.41 4.44
CA ALA A 62 4.29 -5.65 5.00
C ALA A 62 3.98 -7.16 4.96
N PRO A 63 2.87 -7.63 5.55
CA PRO A 63 2.43 -9.01 5.43
C PRO A 63 2.37 -9.51 3.97
N VAL A 64 2.55 -10.81 3.77
CA VAL A 64 2.58 -11.48 2.46
C VAL A 64 1.72 -12.73 2.50
N VAL A 65 1.30 -13.21 1.33
CA VAL A 65 0.72 -14.56 1.22
C VAL A 65 1.86 -15.57 1.26
N GLU A 66 1.86 -16.42 2.28
CA GLU A 66 2.90 -17.40 2.54
C GLU A 66 2.71 -18.67 1.71
N LYS A 67 3.82 -19.20 1.20
CA LYS A 67 3.86 -20.45 0.42
C LYS A 67 4.82 -21.43 1.08
N GLY A 68 4.41 -22.69 1.20
CA GLY A 68 5.29 -23.78 1.66
C GLY A 68 5.51 -23.84 3.17
N SER A 69 4.82 -23.02 3.97
CA SER A 69 4.73 -23.20 5.42
C SER A 69 3.67 -24.24 5.77
N SER A 70 3.91 -25.09 6.77
CA SER A 70 2.89 -25.99 7.33
C SER A 70 1.90 -25.27 8.25
N ASN A 71 2.23 -24.06 8.68
CA ASN A 71 1.38 -23.21 9.52
C ASN A 71 1.53 -21.73 9.11
N PRO A 72 1.07 -21.36 7.90
CA PRO A 72 1.12 -19.97 7.44
C PRO A 72 0.19 -19.10 8.28
N PHE A 73 0.59 -17.85 8.56
CA PHE A 73 -0.30 -16.85 9.13
C PHE A 73 -1.34 -16.38 8.10
N LEU A 74 -0.90 -16.16 6.85
CA LEU A 74 -1.78 -15.87 5.70
C LEU A 74 -1.48 -16.82 4.54
N ASP A 75 -2.38 -17.77 4.28
CA ASP A 75 -2.26 -18.78 3.22
C ASP A 75 -2.84 -18.35 1.86
N ALA A 76 -3.69 -17.31 1.86
CA ALA A 76 -4.30 -16.74 0.66
C ALA A 76 -4.51 -15.23 0.79
N GLU A 77 -4.86 -14.60 -0.33
CA GLU A 77 -5.17 -13.16 -0.37
C GLU A 77 -6.38 -12.85 0.53
N PRO A 78 -6.34 -11.82 1.39
CA PRO A 78 -7.47 -11.50 2.30
C PRO A 78 -8.80 -11.30 1.57
N TYR A 79 -8.78 -10.77 0.35
CA TYR A 79 -9.98 -10.63 -0.48
C TYR A 79 -10.60 -12.00 -0.80
N GLN A 80 -9.78 -13.01 -1.10
CA GLN A 80 -10.25 -14.36 -1.40
C GLN A 80 -10.78 -15.04 -0.14
N LEU A 81 -10.10 -14.90 1.00
CA LEU A 81 -10.53 -15.45 2.29
C LEU A 81 -11.92 -14.91 2.68
N LEU A 82 -12.10 -13.59 2.61
CA LEU A 82 -13.40 -12.94 2.83
C LEU A 82 -14.48 -13.45 1.85
N ARG A 83 -14.16 -13.51 0.55
CA ARG A 83 -15.11 -13.99 -0.48
C ARG A 83 -15.52 -15.45 -0.31
N GLN A 84 -14.66 -16.28 0.28
CA GLN A 84 -14.89 -17.70 0.53
C GLN A 84 -15.52 -17.98 1.90
N GLY A 85 -15.73 -16.95 2.74
CA GLY A 85 -16.21 -17.15 4.11
C GLY A 85 -15.17 -17.79 5.04
N LYS A 86 -13.90 -17.80 4.65
CA LYS A 86 -12.78 -18.31 5.46
C LYS A 86 -12.28 -17.24 6.42
N VAL A 87 -13.19 -16.76 7.26
CA VAL A 87 -12.95 -15.72 8.26
C VAL A 87 -13.68 -16.09 9.54
N HIS A 88 -13.24 -15.55 10.67
CA HIS A 88 -13.94 -15.76 11.92
C HIS A 88 -15.31 -15.07 11.92
N ASP A 89 -16.35 -15.81 12.29
CA ASP A 89 -17.69 -15.29 12.51
C ASP A 89 -17.79 -14.73 13.93
N VAL A 90 -17.39 -13.47 14.08
CA VAL A 90 -17.44 -12.71 15.34
C VAL A 90 -17.89 -11.27 15.07
N PRO A 91 -18.48 -10.56 16.07
CA PRO A 91 -18.81 -9.16 15.92
C PRO A 91 -17.58 -8.34 15.53
N TRP A 92 -17.72 -7.46 14.53
CA TRP A 92 -16.62 -6.67 14.01
C TRP A 92 -17.03 -5.22 13.78
N ILE A 93 -16.18 -4.27 14.16
CA ILE A 93 -16.34 -2.84 13.86
C ILE A 93 -15.20 -2.38 12.98
N ASN A 94 -15.52 -1.62 11.93
CA ASN A 94 -14.54 -1.10 10.99
C ASN A 94 -14.86 0.35 10.60
N THR A 95 -14.00 1.27 11.00
CA THR A 95 -14.22 2.72 10.90
C THR A 95 -13.08 3.40 10.14
N TYR A 96 -13.35 4.60 9.63
CA TYR A 96 -12.34 5.53 9.13
C TYR A 96 -12.81 6.97 9.42
N THR A 97 -11.89 7.93 9.44
CA THR A 97 -12.24 9.35 9.62
C THR A 97 -12.38 10.09 8.29
N ALA A 98 -13.05 11.24 8.30
CA ALA A 98 -13.30 12.02 7.08
C ALA A 98 -12.04 12.47 6.33
N ASN A 99 -10.87 12.50 6.99
CA ASN A 99 -9.62 13.03 6.44
C ASN A 99 -8.40 12.17 6.75
N GLU A 100 -8.52 10.84 6.77
CA GLU A 100 -7.37 9.91 6.94
C GLU A 100 -6.21 10.22 5.98
N GLY A 101 -6.54 10.65 4.76
CA GLY A 101 -5.58 11.05 3.75
C GLY A 101 -4.69 12.23 4.14
N LEU A 102 -4.99 12.92 5.24
CA LEU A 102 -4.13 13.99 5.75
C LEU A 102 -2.79 13.45 6.26
N LEU A 103 -2.76 12.22 6.77
CA LEU A 103 -1.55 11.55 7.23
C LEU A 103 -0.43 11.58 6.17
N PRO A 104 -0.67 11.14 4.91
CA PRO A 104 0.32 11.26 3.84
C PRO A 104 0.35 12.66 3.20
N THR A 105 -0.79 13.31 2.95
CA THR A 105 -0.78 14.57 2.18
C THR A 105 -0.12 15.73 2.93
N ALA A 106 -0.11 15.73 4.26
CA ALA A 106 0.58 16.74 5.05
C ALA A 106 2.10 16.78 4.74
N LEU A 107 2.72 15.63 4.47
CA LEU A 107 4.14 15.55 4.10
C LEU A 107 4.44 16.08 2.69
N LEU A 108 3.42 16.06 1.84
CA LEU A 108 3.47 16.51 0.45
C LEU A 108 3.20 18.02 0.30
N TRP A 109 2.83 18.72 1.38
CA TRP A 109 2.39 20.12 1.35
C TRP A 109 3.40 21.07 0.68
N HIS A 110 4.69 20.83 0.86
CA HIS A 110 5.75 21.65 0.32
C HIS A 110 6.19 21.27 -1.10
N THR A 111 5.66 20.17 -1.64
CA THR A 111 6.06 19.63 -2.95
C THR A 111 4.88 19.42 -3.91
N LEU A 112 3.74 20.07 -3.63
CA LEU A 112 2.52 19.97 -4.44
C LEU A 112 2.76 20.33 -5.92
N GLU A 113 3.57 21.35 -6.19
CA GLU A 113 3.91 21.75 -7.57
C GLU A 113 4.71 20.67 -8.31
N GLU A 114 5.70 20.07 -7.65
CA GLU A 114 6.44 18.93 -8.22
C GLU A 114 5.51 17.74 -8.50
N ILE A 115 4.58 17.47 -7.57
CA ILE A 115 3.62 16.37 -7.71
C ILE A 115 2.64 16.64 -8.86
N ASP A 116 2.22 17.88 -9.08
CA ASP A 116 1.39 18.27 -10.22
C ASP A 116 2.13 17.99 -11.54
N GLU A 117 3.37 18.49 -11.66
CA GLU A 117 4.19 18.37 -12.85
C GLU A 117 4.55 16.92 -13.19
N LYS A 118 4.84 16.12 -12.16
CA LYS A 118 5.28 14.72 -12.29
C LYS A 118 4.20 13.72 -11.94
N TRP A 119 2.92 14.13 -11.93
CA TRP A 119 1.82 13.30 -11.45
C TRP A 119 1.81 11.91 -12.08
N GLY A 120 1.94 11.84 -13.42
CA GLY A 120 1.89 10.60 -14.19
C GLY A 120 2.90 9.54 -13.74
N ASP A 121 4.06 9.97 -13.24
CA ASP A 121 5.12 9.09 -12.75
C ASP A 121 4.98 8.81 -11.25
N MET A 122 4.52 9.80 -10.48
CA MET A 122 4.50 9.72 -9.01
C MET A 122 3.26 9.03 -8.44
N PHE A 123 2.09 9.23 -9.05
CA PHE A 123 0.83 8.71 -8.51
C PHE A 123 0.83 7.21 -8.24
N PRO A 124 1.50 6.32 -9.02
CA PRO A 124 1.45 4.90 -8.74
C PRO A 124 2.14 4.53 -7.42
N TYR A 125 3.12 5.31 -6.98
CA TYR A 125 3.79 5.14 -5.70
C TYR A 125 2.98 5.79 -4.56
N LEU A 126 2.48 7.01 -4.80
CA LEU A 126 1.67 7.76 -3.84
C LEU A 126 0.33 7.07 -3.52
N LEU A 127 -0.26 6.38 -4.49
CA LEU A 127 -1.54 5.67 -4.36
C LEU A 127 -1.38 4.15 -4.20
N ASP A 128 -0.13 3.70 -4.00
CA ASP A 128 0.26 2.31 -3.81
C ASP A 128 -0.38 1.35 -4.82
N CYS A 129 -0.19 1.65 -6.10
CA CYS A 129 -0.66 0.82 -7.20
C CYS A 129 0.43 0.49 -8.23
N ASN A 130 1.69 0.91 -8.04
CA ASN A 130 2.78 0.66 -8.98
C ASN A 130 2.97 -0.83 -9.33
N GLU A 131 2.77 -1.73 -8.35
CA GLU A 131 2.92 -3.18 -8.56
C GLU A 131 1.66 -3.86 -9.14
N THR A 132 0.55 -3.11 -9.30
CA THR A 132 -0.75 -3.67 -9.72
C THR A 132 -1.35 -2.98 -10.94
N LEU A 133 -0.91 -1.77 -11.26
CA LEU A 133 -1.36 -1.00 -12.41
C LEU A 133 -0.45 -1.27 -13.62
N PRO A 134 -0.97 -1.81 -14.73
CA PRO A 134 -0.18 -2.00 -15.94
C PRO A 134 0.40 -0.69 -16.45
N VAL A 135 1.66 -0.71 -16.91
CA VAL A 135 2.37 0.47 -17.42
C VAL A 135 1.57 1.18 -18.52
N SER A 136 0.98 0.42 -19.44
CA SER A 136 0.15 0.94 -20.54
C SER A 136 -1.11 1.69 -20.10
N LYS A 137 -1.52 1.56 -18.84
CA LYS A 137 -2.71 2.24 -18.29
C LYS A 137 -2.36 3.43 -17.38
N LYS A 138 -1.09 3.65 -17.06
CA LYS A 138 -0.68 4.68 -16.09
C LYS A 138 -1.16 6.07 -16.49
N GLU A 139 -0.93 6.48 -17.74
CA GLU A 139 -1.34 7.80 -18.25
C GLU A 139 -2.86 8.03 -18.14
N ILE A 140 -3.65 7.11 -18.69
CA ILE A 140 -5.12 7.22 -18.73
C ILE A 140 -5.70 7.21 -17.32
N VAL A 141 -5.20 6.36 -16.43
CA VAL A 141 -5.68 6.25 -15.04
C VAL A 141 -5.29 7.49 -14.24
N GLY A 142 -4.03 7.95 -14.35
CA GLY A 142 -3.54 9.14 -13.66
C GLY A 142 -4.37 10.39 -14.01
N LYS A 143 -4.67 10.59 -15.31
CA LYS A 143 -5.52 11.67 -15.79
C LYS A 143 -6.95 11.59 -15.22
N LYS A 144 -7.59 10.41 -15.32
CA LYS A 144 -8.96 10.22 -14.81
C LYS A 144 -9.09 10.46 -13.32
N ILE A 145 -8.05 10.12 -12.55
CA ILE A 145 -8.03 10.38 -11.10
C ILE A 145 -8.08 11.89 -10.84
N LEU A 146 -7.19 12.68 -11.47
CA LEU A 146 -7.21 14.14 -11.25
C LEU A 146 -8.48 14.79 -11.74
N GLU A 147 -8.99 14.39 -12.91
CA GLU A 147 -10.27 14.90 -13.43
C GLU A 147 -11.42 14.65 -12.47
N TYR A 148 -11.48 13.46 -11.85
CA TYR A 148 -12.53 13.11 -10.90
C TYR A 148 -12.45 13.90 -9.59
N TYR A 149 -11.26 13.99 -8.99
CA TYR A 149 -11.11 14.62 -7.66
C TYR A 149 -10.95 16.13 -7.72
N LEU A 150 -10.18 16.65 -8.67
CA LEU A 150 -9.85 18.08 -8.75
C LEU A 150 -10.83 18.83 -9.65
N GLY A 151 -11.18 18.22 -10.79
CA GLY A 151 -11.90 18.82 -11.90
C GLY A 151 -11.02 18.92 -13.15
N SER A 152 -11.63 19.02 -14.33
CA SER A 152 -10.89 19.15 -15.59
C SER A 152 -10.08 20.44 -15.65
N GLY A 153 -8.76 20.33 -15.86
CA GLY A 153 -7.85 21.47 -15.96
C GLY A 153 -7.37 22.02 -14.61
N GLU A 154 -7.85 21.46 -13.50
CA GLU A 154 -7.42 21.83 -12.15
C GLU A 154 -6.07 21.19 -11.80
N LYS A 155 -5.28 21.91 -11.00
CA LYS A 155 -3.92 21.50 -10.60
C LYS A 155 -3.87 21.03 -9.15
N ILE A 156 -2.89 20.19 -8.85
CA ILE A 156 -2.46 19.88 -7.49
C ILE A 156 -1.74 21.11 -6.93
N ASN A 157 -2.40 21.80 -6.01
CA ASN A 157 -1.89 23.00 -5.36
C ASN A 157 -2.55 23.20 -4.00
N LYS A 158 -2.17 24.26 -3.28
CA LYS A 158 -2.70 24.56 -1.95
C LYS A 158 -4.22 24.79 -1.93
N ALA A 159 -4.79 25.40 -2.99
CA ALA A 159 -6.23 25.66 -3.08
C ALA A 159 -7.03 24.35 -3.24
N ASN A 160 -6.47 23.36 -3.94
CA ASN A 160 -7.08 22.04 -4.15
C ASN A 160 -6.59 20.97 -3.15
N PHE A 161 -5.86 21.34 -2.10
CA PHE A 161 -5.23 20.39 -1.18
C PHE A 161 -6.23 19.50 -0.43
N GLN A 162 -7.41 20.02 -0.09
CA GLN A 162 -8.46 19.22 0.55
C GLN A 162 -8.99 18.12 -0.39
N LYS A 163 -9.12 18.41 -1.69
CA LYS A 163 -9.53 17.43 -2.70
C LYS A 163 -8.45 16.36 -2.92
N LEU A 164 -7.17 16.75 -2.92
CA LEU A 164 -6.05 15.79 -2.90
C LEU A 164 -6.10 14.90 -1.65
N THR A 165 -6.39 15.49 -0.49
CA THR A 165 -6.55 14.76 0.77
C THR A 165 -7.73 13.77 0.71
N GLN A 166 -8.83 14.14 0.04
CA GLN A 166 -9.96 13.23 -0.20
C GLN A 166 -9.53 12.03 -1.08
N LEU A 167 -8.77 12.26 -2.15
CA LEU A 167 -8.24 11.18 -3.00
C LEU A 167 -7.44 10.16 -2.18
N PHE A 168 -6.54 10.62 -1.30
CA PHE A 168 -5.74 9.72 -0.47
C PHE A 168 -6.60 9.02 0.59
N THR A 169 -7.58 9.72 1.17
CA THR A 169 -8.56 9.13 2.10
C THR A 169 -9.30 7.97 1.44
N ASP A 170 -9.86 8.20 0.25
CA ASP A 170 -10.63 7.21 -0.49
C ASP A 170 -9.78 6.01 -0.88
N ARG A 171 -8.62 6.26 -1.51
CA ARG A 171 -7.76 5.20 -2.04
C ARG A 171 -7.13 4.34 -0.94
N LEU A 172 -6.62 4.96 0.12
CA LEU A 172 -5.76 4.27 1.08
C LEU A 172 -6.52 3.76 2.31
N PHE A 173 -7.73 4.29 2.58
CA PHE A 173 -8.47 3.99 3.81
C PHE A 173 -9.95 3.70 3.56
N ALA A 174 -10.74 4.67 3.06
CA ALA A 174 -12.20 4.58 3.04
C ALA A 174 -12.73 3.45 2.13
N ILE A 175 -12.29 3.38 0.87
CA ILE A 175 -12.74 2.33 -0.06
C ILE A 175 -12.33 0.93 0.47
N PRO A 176 -11.08 0.70 0.91
CA PRO A 176 -10.71 -0.55 1.56
C PRO A 176 -11.56 -0.91 2.78
N ALA A 177 -11.92 0.07 3.62
CA ALA A 177 -12.74 -0.14 4.80
C ALA A 177 -14.17 -0.54 4.41
N GLU A 178 -14.77 0.20 3.47
CA GLU A 178 -16.12 -0.08 2.95
C GLU A 178 -16.22 -1.47 2.32
N ILE A 179 -15.26 -1.81 1.44
CA ILE A 179 -15.24 -3.13 0.79
C ILE A 179 -15.06 -4.23 1.84
N SER A 180 -14.15 -4.04 2.81
CA SER A 180 -13.95 -5.02 3.88
C SER A 180 -15.21 -5.22 4.74
N ALA A 181 -15.90 -4.14 5.13
CA ALA A 181 -17.17 -4.21 5.87
C ALA A 181 -18.24 -4.98 5.11
N LYS A 182 -18.46 -4.64 3.83
CA LYS A 182 -19.44 -5.33 2.97
C LYS A 182 -19.13 -6.82 2.79
N LEU A 183 -17.85 -7.16 2.61
CA LEU A 183 -17.45 -8.56 2.44
C LEU A 183 -17.55 -9.35 3.74
N GLN A 184 -17.15 -8.78 4.88
CA GLN A 184 -17.29 -9.44 6.18
C GLN A 184 -18.76 -9.69 6.51
N ALA A 185 -19.63 -8.69 6.30
CA ALA A 185 -21.08 -8.81 6.55
C ALA A 185 -21.74 -9.87 5.67
N LYS A 186 -21.21 -10.08 4.45
CA LYS A 186 -21.68 -11.16 3.57
C LYS A 186 -21.14 -12.54 3.99
N ALA A 187 -19.95 -12.58 4.57
CA ALA A 187 -19.24 -13.81 4.91
C ALA A 187 -19.66 -14.40 6.27
N THR A 188 -20.22 -13.59 7.16
CA THR A 188 -20.45 -13.93 8.58
C THR A 188 -21.90 -13.67 8.99
N LYS A 189 -22.37 -14.30 10.08
CA LYS A 189 -23.69 -14.05 10.66
C LYS A 189 -23.64 -12.97 11.75
N SER A 190 -22.49 -12.80 12.37
CA SER A 190 -22.25 -11.80 13.40
C SER A 190 -22.40 -10.38 12.86
N PRO A 191 -22.81 -9.42 13.71
CA PRO A 191 -23.00 -8.04 13.27
C PRO A 191 -21.68 -7.39 12.87
N VAL A 192 -21.74 -6.62 11.78
CA VAL A 192 -20.65 -5.75 11.31
C VAL A 192 -21.09 -4.30 11.45
N TYR A 193 -20.32 -3.52 12.19
CA TYR A 193 -20.56 -2.11 12.48
C TYR A 193 -19.59 -1.24 11.68
N VAL A 194 -20.05 -0.05 11.28
CA VAL A 194 -19.28 0.98 10.57
C VAL A 194 -19.40 2.33 11.26
#